data_AF-A0AA36BM40-F1
#
_entry.id   AF-A0AA36BM40-F1
#
_cell.length_a   1.000
_cell.length_b   1.000
_cell.length_c   1.000
_cell.angle_alpha   90.00
_cell.angle_beta   90.00
_cell.angle_gamma   90.00
#
_symmetry.space_group_name_H-M   'P 1'
#
loop_
_entity.id
_entity.type
_entity.pdbx_description
1 polymer ?
#
loop_
_entity_poly.entity_id
_entity_poly.type
_entity_poly.pdbx_seq_one_letter_code
_entity_poly.pdbx_strand_id
1 'polypeptide(L)'
;MYTHPFDTQFFNVCDKTYCMNRIYPTTLPFNKRVYIPRRTNDHMEAQFTIARTKLRQILGLYIKRQRQNKTDAQQLGIKPACGLQKLIQRTRNGEVICLPTDKSGRMSIDSLPNYIQAMQPHIANTKVTTVQAHEEREKVLNAHMMMWTIVLGPQKRTAKNFQAWNNDIPALYGLRKDHKGFTDPIAGPPTRPVCGANIASNYRISYFLSMIIRPIIRMSPDV
;
A
#
# COMPACT_ATOMS: atom_id res chain seq x y z
N MET A 1 -21.74 -32.03 -3.20
CA MET A 1 -22.06 -30.62 -2.87
C MET A 1 -21.41 -29.75 -3.92
N TYR A 2 -22.19 -29.17 -4.82
CA TYR A 2 -21.69 -28.21 -5.80
C TYR A 2 -21.54 -26.84 -5.12
N THR A 3 -20.31 -26.35 -5.02
CA THR A 3 -20.02 -24.96 -4.63
C THR A 3 -20.42 -24.05 -5.78
N HIS A 4 -21.24 -23.03 -5.52
CA HIS A 4 -21.63 -22.04 -6.52
C HIS A 4 -20.37 -21.29 -6.98
N PRO A 5 -20.22 -20.92 -8.27
CA PRO A 5 -19.05 -20.19 -8.77
C PRO A 5 -18.81 -18.81 -8.12
N PHE A 6 -19.79 -18.31 -7.36
CA PHE A 6 -19.71 -17.04 -6.63
C PHE A 6 -19.68 -17.22 -5.11
N ASP A 7 -19.67 -18.46 -4.60
CA ASP A 7 -19.46 -18.71 -3.19
C ASP A 7 -18.08 -18.16 -2.80
N THR A 8 -18.06 -17.30 -1.79
CA THR A 8 -16.80 -16.89 -1.16
C THR A 8 -16.55 -17.78 0.05
N GLN A 9 -15.35 -17.69 0.65
CA GLN A 9 -15.05 -18.42 1.89
C GLN A 9 -16.06 -18.14 3.03
N PHE A 10 -16.83 -17.05 2.96
CA PHE A 10 -17.64 -16.55 4.07
C PHE A 10 -19.08 -16.16 3.69
N PHE A 11 -19.49 -16.31 2.42
CA PHE A 11 -20.86 -16.07 1.95
C PHE A 11 -21.31 -17.23 1.07
N ASN A 12 -22.46 -17.82 1.43
CA ASN A 12 -23.12 -18.88 0.69
C ASN A 12 -24.23 -18.27 -0.17
N VAL A 13 -24.10 -18.39 -1.49
CA VAL A 13 -25.00 -17.79 -2.47
C VAL A 13 -26.37 -18.49 -2.44
N CYS A 14 -26.39 -19.82 -2.32
CA CYS A 14 -27.63 -20.60 -2.32
C CYS A 14 -28.48 -20.29 -1.09
N ASP A 15 -27.86 -20.25 0.09
CA ASP A 15 -28.56 -20.03 1.36
C ASP A 15 -28.71 -18.53 1.69
N LYS A 16 -28.06 -17.64 0.94
CA LYS A 16 -27.96 -16.20 1.21
C LYS A 16 -27.49 -15.89 2.64
N THR A 17 -26.60 -16.72 3.18
CA THR A 17 -26.11 -16.61 4.55
C THR A 17 -24.65 -16.18 4.60
N TYR A 18 -24.32 -15.38 5.62
CA TYR A 18 -22.94 -15.08 6.00
C TYR A 18 -22.44 -16.06 7.05
N CYS A 19 -21.28 -16.65 6.80
CA CYS A 19 -20.58 -17.52 7.75
C CYS A 19 -19.16 -17.00 7.98
N MET A 20 -19.00 -16.09 8.95
CA MET A 20 -17.69 -15.51 9.27
C MET A 20 -16.77 -16.47 10.05
N ASN A 21 -17.28 -17.63 10.47
CA ASN A 21 -16.50 -18.67 11.17
C ASN A 21 -15.41 -19.31 10.33
N ARG A 22 -15.51 -19.21 9.00
CA ARG A 22 -14.54 -19.75 8.04
C ARG A 22 -13.40 -18.77 7.72
N ILE A 23 -13.46 -17.55 8.24
CA ILE A 23 -12.40 -16.56 8.07
C ILE A 23 -11.34 -16.76 9.14
N TYR A 24 -10.12 -17.03 8.70
CA TYR A 24 -8.98 -17.18 9.58
C TYR A 24 -8.14 -15.90 9.60
N PRO A 25 -7.41 -15.62 10.70
CA PRO A 25 -6.48 -14.49 10.75
C PRO A 25 -5.46 -14.47 9.62
N THR A 26 -5.06 -15.64 9.12
CA THR A 26 -4.06 -15.81 8.06
C THR A 26 -4.59 -15.50 6.65
N THR A 27 -5.91 -15.48 6.45
CA THR A 27 -6.51 -15.11 5.17
C THR A 27 -6.72 -13.60 5.04
N LEU A 28 -6.58 -12.86 6.15
CA LEU A 28 -6.68 -11.41 6.16
C LEU A 28 -5.34 -10.77 5.74
N PRO A 29 -5.36 -9.69 4.95
CA PRO A 29 -4.14 -9.00 4.53
C PRO A 29 -3.41 -8.27 5.67
N PHE A 30 -4.04 -8.18 6.85
CA PHE A 30 -3.56 -7.41 8.02
C PHE A 30 -3.46 -8.26 9.30
N ASN A 31 -2.91 -9.47 9.17
CA ASN A 31 -2.70 -10.36 10.30
C ASN A 31 -1.72 -9.75 11.32
N LYS A 32 -2.22 -9.42 12.51
CA LYS A 32 -1.44 -8.84 13.62
C LYS A 32 -0.44 -9.81 14.25
N ARG A 33 -0.52 -11.11 13.93
CA ARG A 33 0.33 -12.15 14.53
C ARG A 33 1.40 -12.65 13.57
N VAL A 34 1.79 -11.83 12.60
CA VAL A 34 3.01 -12.06 11.84
C VAL A 34 4.15 -11.45 12.64
N TYR A 35 4.93 -12.29 13.30
CA TYR A 35 6.12 -11.89 14.02
C TYR A 35 7.33 -12.56 13.39
N ILE A 36 8.48 -11.88 13.51
CA ILE A 36 9.76 -12.47 13.14
C ILE A 36 9.96 -13.69 14.06
N PRO A 37 10.21 -14.89 13.50
CA PRO A 37 10.47 -16.06 14.33
C PRO A 37 11.63 -15.78 15.28
N ARG A 38 11.57 -16.36 16.49
CA ARG A 38 12.70 -16.26 17.42
C ARG A 38 13.94 -16.86 16.77
N ARG A 39 15.11 -16.32 17.11
CA ARG A 39 16.39 -16.92 16.69
C ARG A 39 16.39 -18.40 17.02
N THR A 40 16.79 -19.20 16.05
CA THR A 40 17.01 -20.64 16.22
C THR A 40 18.39 -20.86 16.87
N ASN A 41 18.80 -22.11 17.07
CA ASN A 41 20.17 -22.45 17.47
C ASN A 41 21.20 -21.78 16.52
N ASP A 42 22.27 -21.23 17.09
CA ASP A 42 23.34 -20.52 16.37
C ASP A 42 23.90 -21.33 15.18
N HIS A 43 23.99 -22.65 15.31
CA HIS A 43 24.42 -23.52 14.23
C HIS A 43 23.46 -23.48 13.02
N MET A 44 22.15 -23.51 13.26
CA MET A 44 21.15 -23.40 12.19
C MET A 44 21.10 -22.00 11.60
N GLU A 45 21.22 -20.95 12.41
CA GLU A 45 21.30 -19.56 11.94
C GLU A 45 22.52 -19.33 11.03
N ALA A 46 23.67 -19.93 11.38
CA ALA A 46 24.87 -19.93 10.54
C ALA A 46 24.60 -20.64 9.20
N GLN A 47 23.94 -21.79 9.21
CA GLN A 47 23.54 -22.50 7.99
C GLN A 47 22.60 -21.67 7.11
N PHE A 48 21.57 -21.03 7.68
CA PHE A 48 20.67 -20.14 6.94
C PHE A 48 21.42 -18.95 6.35
N THR A 49 22.38 -18.39 7.08
CA THR A 49 23.21 -17.28 6.60
C THR A 49 24.11 -17.70 5.45
N ILE A 50 24.75 -18.87 5.55
CA ILE A 50 25.57 -19.44 4.47
C ILE A 50 24.70 -19.71 3.23
N ALA A 51 23.53 -20.35 3.40
CA ALA A 51 22.60 -20.64 2.32
C ALA A 51 22.12 -19.35 1.62
N ARG A 52 21.72 -18.33 2.40
CA ARG A 52 21.31 -17.02 1.87
C ARG A 52 22.44 -16.36 1.08
N THR A 53 23.68 -16.46 1.58
CA THR A 53 24.85 -15.87 0.92
C THR A 53 25.16 -16.58 -0.40
N LYS A 54 25.15 -17.92 -0.41
CA LYS A 54 25.31 -18.72 -1.64
C LYS A 54 24.23 -18.41 -2.68
N LEU A 55 22.97 -18.35 -2.25
CA LEU A 55 21.85 -17.98 -3.14
C LEU A 55 22.02 -16.58 -3.74
N ARG A 56 22.41 -15.59 -2.93
CA ARG A 56 22.69 -14.23 -3.42
C ARG A 56 23.85 -14.19 -4.40
N GLN A 57 24.90 -14.96 -4.17
CA GLN A 57 26.03 -15.07 -5.09
C GLN A 57 25.62 -15.69 -6.43
N ILE A 58 24.90 -16.82 -6.39
CA ILE A 58 24.38 -17.49 -7.60
C ILE A 58 23.45 -16.55 -8.36
N LEU A 59 22.53 -15.89 -7.67
CA LEU A 59 21.62 -14.92 -8.27
C LEU A 59 22.39 -13.74 -8.88
N GLY A 60 23.40 -13.23 -8.19
CA GLY A 60 24.26 -12.15 -8.70
C GLY A 60 25.03 -12.56 -9.95
N LEU A 61 25.56 -13.79 -10.00
CA LEU A 61 26.22 -14.34 -11.19
C LEU A 61 25.23 -14.56 -12.34
N TYR A 62 24.02 -15.05 -12.04
CA TYR A 62 22.95 -15.21 -13.03
C TYR A 62 22.53 -13.86 -13.60
N ILE A 63 22.29 -12.85 -12.76
CA ILE A 63 21.98 -11.48 -13.20
C ILE A 63 23.13 -10.92 -14.03
N LYS A 64 24.38 -11.10 -13.62
CA LYS A 64 25.55 -10.66 -14.40
C LYS A 64 25.65 -11.36 -15.75
N ARG A 65 25.39 -12.68 -15.81
CA ARG A 65 25.36 -13.47 -17.05
C ARG A 65 24.21 -13.06 -17.97
N GLN A 66 23.01 -12.85 -17.44
CA GLN A 66 21.88 -12.30 -18.21
C GLN A 66 22.14 -10.86 -18.68
N ARG A 67 22.88 -10.08 -17.88
CA ARG A 67 23.32 -8.72 -18.21
C ARG A 67 24.61 -8.67 -19.04
N GLN A 68 25.15 -9.81 -19.53
CA GLN A 68 26.44 -9.87 -20.27
C GLN A 68 26.50 -9.04 -21.56
N ASN A 69 25.45 -8.30 -21.92
CA ASN A 69 25.54 -7.35 -23.03
C ASN A 69 25.52 -5.86 -22.65
N LYS A 70 25.12 -5.44 -21.44
CA LYS A 70 25.20 -4.02 -21.03
C LYS A 70 25.18 -3.87 -19.49
N THR A 71 26.16 -3.17 -18.92
CA THR A 71 26.05 -2.58 -17.57
C THR A 71 24.91 -1.56 -17.51
N ASP A 72 24.36 -1.22 -16.34
CA ASP A 72 23.32 -0.19 -16.22
C ASP A 72 23.80 1.15 -16.83
N ALA A 73 25.11 1.45 -16.73
CA ALA A 73 25.77 2.58 -17.40
C ALA A 73 25.98 2.40 -18.92
N GLN A 74 26.06 1.18 -19.44
CA GLN A 74 26.08 0.89 -20.88
C GLN A 74 24.67 0.84 -21.50
N GLN A 75 23.63 0.56 -20.71
CA GLN A 75 22.22 0.69 -21.15
C GLN A 75 21.77 2.15 -21.20
N LEU A 76 22.20 2.95 -20.21
CA LEU A 76 21.85 4.36 -20.12
C LEU A 76 22.90 5.29 -20.75
N GLY A 77 24.11 4.84 -21.07
CA GLY A 77 25.22 5.72 -21.43
C GLY A 77 25.83 6.42 -20.20
N ILE A 78 27.06 6.93 -20.34
CA ILE A 78 27.81 7.56 -19.23
C ILE A 78 27.10 8.83 -18.70
N LYS A 79 26.52 9.63 -19.61
CA LYS A 79 25.88 10.91 -19.24
C LYS A 79 24.60 10.70 -18.40
N PRO A 80 23.66 9.82 -18.77
CA PRO A 80 22.46 9.59 -17.95
C PRO A 80 22.74 8.89 -16.61
N ALA A 81 23.78 8.06 -16.51
CA ALA A 81 24.21 7.49 -15.23
C ALA A 81 24.71 8.56 -14.24
N CYS A 82 25.52 9.51 -14.72
CA CYS A 82 25.96 10.67 -13.93
C CYS A 82 24.78 11.58 -13.56
N GLY A 83 23.85 11.80 -14.49
CA GLY A 83 22.62 12.56 -14.24
C GLY A 83 21.74 11.94 -13.15
N LEU A 84 21.60 10.60 -13.14
CA LEU A 84 20.84 9.88 -12.13
C LEU A 84 21.46 10.00 -10.74
N GLN A 85 22.79 9.86 -10.62
CA GLN A 85 23.48 10.03 -9.35
C GLN A 85 23.29 11.46 -8.79
N LYS A 86 23.40 12.48 -9.65
CA LYS A 86 23.11 13.87 -9.27
C LYS A 86 21.66 14.05 -8.82
N LEU A 87 20.70 13.47 -9.54
CA LEU A 87 19.28 13.51 -9.15
C LEU A 87 19.03 12.85 -7.78
N ILE A 88 19.63 11.69 -7.54
CA ILE A 88 19.55 11.01 -6.24
C ILE A 88 20.13 11.90 -5.14
N GLN A 89 21.26 12.54 -5.39
CA GLN A 89 21.89 13.44 -4.42
C GLN A 89 21.04 14.69 -4.15
N ARG A 90 20.49 15.33 -5.18
CA ARG A 90 19.58 16.48 -5.03
C ARG A 90 18.28 16.13 -4.33
N THR A 91 17.77 14.91 -4.54
CA THR A 91 16.59 14.39 -3.83
C THR A 91 16.92 14.18 -2.35
N ARG A 92 18.10 13.64 -2.02
CA ARG A 92 18.58 13.49 -0.64
C ARG A 92 18.79 14.84 0.06
N ASN A 93 19.26 15.84 -0.67
CA ASN A 93 19.41 17.21 -0.18
C ASN A 93 18.06 17.94 0.00
N GLY A 94 16.95 17.36 -0.49
CA GLY A 94 15.62 17.97 -0.42
C GLY A 94 15.38 19.11 -1.42
N GLU A 95 16.26 19.29 -2.41
CA GLU A 95 16.13 20.35 -3.41
C GLU A 95 15.03 20.06 -4.43
N VAL A 96 14.89 18.78 -4.78
CA VAL A 96 13.97 18.29 -5.82
C VAL A 96 13.17 17.10 -5.33
N ILE A 97 11.96 16.98 -5.83
CA ILE A 97 11.08 15.85 -5.62
C ILE A 97 10.95 15.10 -6.94
N CYS A 98 11.23 13.79 -6.89
CA CYS A 98 11.07 12.89 -8.02
C CYS A 98 9.90 11.95 -7.75
N LEU A 99 8.81 12.08 -8.51
CA LEU A 99 7.61 11.27 -8.36
C LEU A 99 7.15 10.72 -9.71
N PRO A 100 6.52 9.52 -9.75
CA PRO A 100 5.84 9.08 -10.95
C PRO A 100 4.67 10.01 -11.27
N THR A 101 4.31 10.06 -12.55
CA THR A 101 3.10 10.75 -13.03
C THR A 101 1.87 9.85 -12.84
N ASP A 102 0.68 10.47 -12.75
CA ASP A 102 -0.57 9.80 -12.36
C ASP A 102 -0.98 8.64 -13.28
N LYS A 103 -0.86 8.81 -14.61
CA LYS A 103 -1.32 7.79 -15.58
C LYS A 103 -0.21 7.07 -16.32
N SER A 104 0.79 7.80 -16.81
CA SER A 104 1.84 7.17 -17.62
C SER A 104 2.89 6.46 -16.77
N GLY A 105 2.96 6.75 -15.46
CA GLY A 105 3.99 6.22 -14.56
C GLY A 105 5.39 6.71 -14.89
N ARG A 106 5.55 7.67 -15.83
CA ARG A 106 6.82 8.30 -16.15
C ARG A 106 7.30 9.14 -14.97
N MET A 107 8.62 9.33 -14.86
CA MET A 107 9.21 10.15 -13.82
C MET A 107 8.96 11.64 -14.09
N SER A 108 8.49 12.36 -13.08
CA SER A 108 8.41 13.81 -13.01
C SER A 108 9.40 14.32 -11.97
N ILE A 109 10.01 15.48 -12.26
CA ILE A 109 10.97 16.14 -11.39
C ILE A 109 10.43 17.54 -11.13
N ASP A 110 10.23 17.87 -9.86
CA ASP A 110 9.77 19.18 -9.42
C ASP A 110 10.77 19.80 -8.45
N SER A 111 10.89 21.13 -8.47
CA SER A 111 11.48 21.85 -7.35
C SER A 111 10.52 21.80 -6.16
N LEU A 112 11.07 21.78 -4.94
CA LEU A 112 10.26 21.75 -3.73
C LEU A 112 9.23 22.90 -3.65
N PRO A 113 9.56 24.17 -3.97
CA PRO A 113 8.59 25.26 -3.93
C PRO A 113 7.46 25.10 -4.94
N ASN A 114 7.77 24.67 -6.17
CA ASN A 114 6.77 24.45 -7.21
C ASN A 114 5.79 23.34 -6.82
N TYR A 115 6.33 22.25 -6.24
CA TYR A 115 5.51 21.15 -5.74
C TYR A 115 4.57 21.60 -4.62
N ILE A 116 5.07 22.39 -3.66
CA ILE A 116 4.25 22.92 -2.56
C ILE A 116 3.12 23.80 -3.13
N GLN A 117 3.44 24.74 -4.04
CA GLN A 117 2.47 25.61 -4.68
C GLN A 117 1.40 24.81 -5.45
N ALA A 118 1.81 23.77 -6.18
CA ALA A 118 0.89 22.90 -6.90
C ALA A 118 0.01 22.06 -5.97
N MET A 119 0.44 21.80 -4.73
CA MET A 119 -0.34 21.08 -3.71
C MET A 119 -1.23 21.98 -2.84
N GLN A 120 -0.93 23.28 -2.73
CA GLN A 120 -1.72 24.25 -1.96
C GLN A 120 -3.25 24.18 -2.18
N PRO A 121 -3.78 24.14 -3.42
CA PRO A 121 -5.23 24.11 -3.62
C PRO A 121 -5.91 22.89 -3.00
N HIS A 122 -5.18 21.78 -2.78
CA HIS A 122 -5.71 20.57 -2.15
C HIS A 122 -5.63 20.62 -0.62
N ILE A 123 -4.81 21.51 -0.06
CA ILE A 123 -4.55 21.62 1.39
C ILE A 123 -5.28 22.82 1.99
N ALA A 124 -5.52 23.89 1.23
CA ALA A 124 -6.00 25.18 1.73
C ALA A 124 -7.28 25.10 2.58
N ASN A 125 -8.21 24.22 2.24
CA ASN A 125 -9.50 24.07 2.94
C ASN A 125 -9.52 22.91 3.96
N THR A 126 -8.35 22.35 4.29
CA THR A 126 -8.28 21.18 5.19
C THR A 126 -8.26 21.60 6.65
N LYS A 127 -9.05 20.89 7.48
CA LYS A 127 -9.10 21.13 8.92
C LYS A 127 -7.85 20.56 9.60
N VAL A 128 -7.09 21.41 10.26
CA VAL A 128 -6.00 20.97 11.15
C VAL A 128 -6.59 20.14 12.28
N THR A 129 -6.08 18.92 12.44
CA THR A 129 -6.55 17.96 13.45
C THR A 129 -5.37 17.55 14.35
N THR A 130 -5.63 17.33 15.63
CA THR A 130 -4.62 16.87 16.60
C THR A 130 -4.45 15.35 16.57
N VAL A 131 -3.32 14.86 17.10
CA VAL A 131 -3.07 13.42 17.26
C VAL A 131 -4.13 12.77 18.18
N GLN A 132 -4.55 13.46 19.24
CA GLN A 132 -5.60 12.99 20.13
C GLN A 132 -6.93 12.76 19.39
N ALA A 133 -7.34 13.70 18.53
CA ALA A 133 -8.55 13.54 17.73
C ALA A 133 -8.43 12.39 16.70
N HIS A 134 -7.21 12.08 16.23
CA HIS A 134 -6.97 10.89 15.41
C HIS A 134 -7.17 9.59 16.21
N GLU A 135 -6.63 9.51 17.43
CA GLU A 135 -6.80 8.37 18.32
C GLU A 135 -8.27 8.15 18.73
N GLU A 136 -9.01 9.23 18.98
CA GLU A 136 -10.45 9.17 19.26
C GLU A 136 -11.23 8.59 18.08
N ARG A 137 -10.92 9.00 16.85
CA ARG A 137 -11.54 8.43 15.64
C ARG A 137 -11.21 6.95 15.48
N GLU A 138 -9.99 6.54 15.80
CA GLU A 138 -9.63 5.12 15.81
C GLU A 138 -10.46 4.32 16.82
N LYS A 139 -10.70 4.86 18.03
CA LYS A 139 -11.57 4.23 19.03
C LYS A 139 -13.00 4.07 18.51
N VAL A 140 -13.57 5.10 17.88
CA VAL A 140 -14.92 5.06 17.30
C VAL A 140 -15.01 4.01 16.18
N LEU A 141 -14.04 3.99 15.27
CA LEU A 141 -14.01 3.00 14.18
C LEU A 141 -13.88 1.56 14.71
N ASN A 142 -13.08 1.37 15.76
CA ASN A 142 -12.98 0.08 16.45
C ASN A 142 -14.28 -0.31 17.16
N ALA A 143 -15.02 0.63 17.73
CA ALA A 143 -16.33 0.38 18.34
C ALA A 143 -17.35 -0.07 17.28
N HIS A 144 -17.40 0.60 16.12
CA HIS A 144 -18.22 0.16 14.99
C HIS A 144 -17.82 -1.22 14.48
N MET A 145 -16.51 -1.50 14.39
CA MET A 145 -16.03 -2.83 14.03
C MET A 145 -16.48 -3.88 15.04
N MET A 146 -16.42 -3.57 16.35
CA MET A 146 -16.87 -4.46 17.39
C MET A 146 -18.35 -4.81 17.26
N MET A 147 -19.21 -3.80 17.02
CA MET A 147 -20.63 -4.02 16.73
C MET A 147 -20.82 -5.04 15.59
N TRP A 148 -20.12 -4.85 14.47
CA TRP A 148 -20.19 -5.78 13.35
C TRP A 148 -19.69 -7.18 13.67
N THR A 149 -18.62 -7.30 14.46
CA THR A 149 -18.15 -8.62 14.91
C THR A 149 -19.12 -9.31 15.87
N ILE A 150 -19.92 -8.56 16.64
CA ILE A 150 -20.97 -9.16 17.47
C ILE A 150 -22.10 -9.67 16.58
N VAL A 151 -22.54 -8.86 15.60
CA VAL A 151 -23.64 -9.22 14.69
C VAL A 151 -23.30 -10.44 13.83
N LEU A 152 -22.11 -10.49 13.27
CA LEU A 152 -21.72 -11.54 12.29
C LEU A 152 -20.92 -12.69 12.91
N GLY A 153 -20.55 -12.58 14.18
CA GLY A 153 -19.94 -13.64 14.97
C GLY A 153 -18.71 -14.34 14.37
N PRO A 154 -17.67 -13.63 13.86
CA PRO A 154 -16.41 -14.29 13.53
C PRO A 154 -15.75 -14.86 14.78
N GLN A 155 -14.84 -15.82 14.59
CA GLN A 155 -14.02 -16.33 15.69
C GLN A 155 -13.32 -15.19 16.44
N LYS A 156 -13.22 -15.28 17.77
CA LYS A 156 -12.60 -14.24 18.64
C LYS A 156 -11.22 -13.78 18.14
N ARG A 157 -10.42 -14.71 17.60
CA ARG A 157 -9.08 -14.41 17.06
C ARG A 157 -9.14 -13.58 15.77
N THR A 158 -10.10 -13.87 14.91
CA THR A 158 -10.36 -13.12 13.67
C THR A 158 -10.94 -11.74 13.98
N ALA A 159 -11.89 -11.64 14.91
CA ALA A 159 -12.46 -10.38 15.38
C ALA A 159 -11.37 -9.38 15.82
N LYS A 160 -10.39 -9.84 16.62
CA LYS A 160 -9.25 -9.02 17.05
C LYS A 160 -8.39 -8.50 15.89
N ASN A 161 -8.34 -9.19 14.75
CA ASN A 161 -7.58 -8.72 13.59
C ASN A 161 -8.30 -7.61 12.81
N PHE A 162 -9.61 -7.48 12.92
CA PHE A 162 -10.35 -6.38 12.28
C PHE A 162 -10.22 -5.04 13.00
N GLN A 163 -9.81 -5.04 14.27
CA GLN A 163 -9.54 -3.79 15.00
C GLN A 163 -8.23 -3.14 14.55
N ALA A 164 -8.24 -1.83 14.34
CA ALA A 164 -7.08 -1.02 14.00
C ALA A 164 -6.35 -0.56 15.28
N TRP A 165 -5.02 -0.58 15.29
CA TRP A 165 -4.22 -0.14 16.45
C TRP A 165 -2.96 0.55 15.96
N ASN A 166 -2.60 1.68 16.57
CA ASN A 166 -1.37 2.43 16.29
C ASN A 166 -1.16 2.66 14.80
N ASN A 167 -2.23 3.04 14.08
CA ASN A 167 -2.09 3.35 12.67
C ASN A 167 -1.47 4.73 12.48
N ASP A 168 -0.57 4.85 11.52
CA ASP A 168 0.02 6.13 11.16
C ASP A 168 -0.99 7.01 10.40
N ILE A 169 -0.78 8.32 10.50
CA ILE A 169 -1.52 9.29 9.70
C ILE A 169 -1.10 9.12 8.24
N PRO A 170 -2.03 8.85 7.31
CA PRO A 170 -1.68 8.58 5.93
C PRO A 170 -1.08 9.82 5.26
N ALA A 171 0.10 9.66 4.65
CA ALA A 171 0.74 10.75 3.92
C ALA A 171 -0.08 11.14 2.68
N LEU A 172 -0.17 12.45 2.44
CA LEU A 172 -0.72 13.05 1.23
C LEU A 172 0.43 13.42 0.29
N TYR A 173 0.37 12.99 -0.96
CA TYR A 173 1.33 13.37 -2.00
C TYR A 173 0.62 13.68 -3.32
N GLY A 174 1.27 14.46 -4.18
CA GLY A 174 0.75 14.92 -5.45
C GLY A 174 1.42 14.23 -6.62
N LEU A 175 0.64 13.67 -7.55
CA LEU A 175 1.17 13.13 -8.80
C LEU A 175 0.84 14.06 -9.96
N ARG A 176 1.83 14.37 -10.81
CA ARG A 176 1.64 15.22 -11.98
C ARG A 176 0.75 14.53 -13.03
N LYS A 177 -0.26 15.25 -13.54
CA LYS A 177 -1.18 14.77 -14.59
C LYS A 177 -0.64 15.10 -15.98
N ASP A 178 0.42 14.42 -16.39
CA ASP A 178 1.10 14.58 -17.68
C ASP A 178 0.21 14.43 -18.94
N HIS A 179 -0.94 13.76 -18.80
CA HIS A 179 -1.96 13.63 -19.84
C HIS A 179 -2.90 14.86 -19.94
N LYS A 180 -2.68 15.91 -19.15
CA LYS A 180 -3.41 17.19 -19.22
C LYS A 180 -2.49 18.25 -19.80
N GLY A 181 -3.04 19.08 -20.69
CA GLY A 181 -2.31 20.21 -21.27
C GLY A 181 -1.88 21.21 -20.20
N PHE A 182 -0.70 21.79 -20.40
CA PHE A 182 -0.15 22.87 -19.57
C PHE A 182 0.62 23.83 -20.47
N THR A 183 0.62 25.11 -20.10
CA THR A 183 1.25 26.18 -20.88
C THR A 183 2.63 26.55 -20.34
N ASP A 184 2.80 26.52 -19.01
CA ASP A 184 4.06 26.83 -18.35
C ASP A 184 4.86 25.55 -18.05
N PRO A 185 6.03 25.36 -18.68
CA PRO A 185 6.92 24.23 -18.41
C PRO A 185 7.48 24.20 -16.98
N ILE A 186 7.54 25.34 -16.30
CA ILE A 186 8.08 25.45 -14.93
C ILE A 186 7.00 25.02 -13.93
N ALA A 187 5.79 25.60 -14.00
CA ALA A 187 4.66 25.15 -13.17
C ALA A 187 4.29 23.69 -13.46
N GLY A 188 4.42 23.26 -14.71
CA GLY A 188 4.11 21.93 -15.18
C GLY A 188 2.61 21.61 -15.16
N PRO A 189 2.23 20.36 -15.45
CA PRO A 189 0.84 19.93 -15.46
C PRO A 189 0.22 19.94 -14.04
N PRO A 190 -1.12 20.04 -13.94
CA PRO A 190 -1.80 20.02 -12.64
C PRO A 190 -1.51 18.72 -11.86
N THR A 191 -1.58 18.80 -10.55
CA THR A 191 -1.36 17.66 -9.63
C THR A 191 -2.67 16.95 -9.30
N ARG A 192 -2.59 15.64 -9.04
CA ARG A 192 -3.62 14.83 -8.41
C ARG A 192 -3.20 14.55 -6.96
N PRO A 193 -3.99 14.92 -5.95
CA PRO A 193 -3.73 14.51 -4.58
C PRO A 193 -4.02 13.02 -4.43
N VAL A 194 -3.08 12.30 -3.81
CA VAL A 194 -3.17 10.89 -3.47
C VAL A 194 -2.86 10.74 -1.99
N CYS A 195 -3.78 10.14 -1.25
CA CYS A 195 -3.62 9.87 0.18
C CYS A 195 -3.48 8.35 0.40
N GLY A 196 -2.45 7.94 1.14
CA GLY A 196 -2.18 6.55 1.50
C GLY A 196 -3.16 5.96 2.51
N ALA A 197 -4.47 5.98 2.21
CA ALA A 197 -5.53 5.53 3.13
C ALA A 197 -5.47 4.02 3.47
N ASN A 198 -4.57 3.26 2.85
CA ASN A 198 -4.28 1.87 3.18
C ASN A 198 -3.61 1.68 4.55
N ILE A 199 -3.04 2.75 5.13
CA ILE A 199 -2.42 2.72 6.45
C ILE A 199 -3.38 3.29 7.52
N ALA A 200 -4.41 4.05 7.12
CA ALA A 200 -5.32 4.73 8.03
C ALA A 200 -6.28 3.80 8.78
N SER A 201 -6.72 4.17 9.99
CA SER A 201 -7.53 3.29 10.86
C SER A 201 -8.83 2.76 10.23
N ASN A 202 -9.33 3.39 9.16
CA ASN A 202 -10.53 2.96 8.44
C ASN A 202 -10.30 1.78 7.46
N TYR A 203 -9.08 1.41 7.09
CA TYR A 203 -8.87 0.39 6.05
C TYR A 203 -9.46 -0.98 6.45
N ARG A 204 -9.41 -1.36 7.73
CA ARG A 204 -9.91 -2.66 8.22
C ARG A 204 -11.43 -2.74 8.16
N ILE A 205 -12.12 -1.65 8.51
CA ILE A 205 -13.58 -1.58 8.41
C ILE A 205 -14.05 -1.50 6.96
N SER A 206 -13.35 -0.75 6.11
CA SER A 206 -13.60 -0.74 4.67
C SER A 206 -13.43 -2.14 4.07
N TYR A 207 -12.38 -2.86 4.45
CA TYR A 207 -12.17 -4.24 4.00
C TYR A 207 -13.32 -5.15 4.45
N PHE A 208 -13.68 -5.11 5.74
CA PHE A 208 -14.79 -5.90 6.29
C PHE A 208 -16.13 -5.61 5.60
N LEU A 209 -16.49 -4.33 5.42
CA LEU A 209 -17.70 -3.94 4.70
C LEU A 209 -17.66 -4.40 3.25
N SER A 210 -16.50 -4.35 2.61
CA SER A 210 -16.35 -4.88 1.24
C SER A 210 -16.57 -6.38 1.17
N MET A 211 -16.26 -7.14 2.23
CA MET A 211 -16.58 -8.56 2.31
C MET A 211 -18.09 -8.76 2.29
N ILE A 212 -18.87 -7.90 2.95
CA ILE A 212 -20.34 -8.00 2.98
C ILE A 212 -20.96 -7.50 1.68
N ILE A 213 -20.55 -6.34 1.18
CA ILE A 213 -21.23 -5.68 0.06
C ILE A 213 -20.94 -6.38 -1.28
N ARG A 214 -19.70 -6.85 -1.50
CA ARG A 214 -19.31 -7.43 -2.80
C ARG A 214 -20.13 -8.66 -3.21
N PRO A 215 -20.39 -9.64 -2.32
CA PRO A 215 -21.26 -10.76 -2.66
C PRO A 215 -22.67 -10.32 -3.04
N ILE A 216 -23.24 -9.34 -2.33
CA ILE A 216 -24.59 -8.81 -2.62
C ILE A 216 -24.64 -8.22 -4.03
N ILE A 217 -23.70 -7.33 -4.36
CA ILE A 217 -23.63 -6.71 -5.70
C ILE A 217 -23.48 -7.79 -6.79
N ARG A 218 -22.66 -8.82 -6.56
CA ARG A 218 -22.46 -9.90 -7.53
C ARG A 218 -23.71 -10.76 -7.75
N MET A 219 -24.60 -10.85 -6.78
CA MET A 219 -25.87 -11.57 -6.91
C MET A 219 -26.96 -10.75 -7.61
N SER A 220 -26.84 -9.43 -7.62
CA SER A 220 -27.81 -8.51 -8.22
C SER A 220 -27.11 -7.63 -9.26
N PRO A 221 -26.77 -8.18 -10.44
CA PRO A 221 -26.05 -7.45 -11.48
C PRO A 221 -26.85 -6.28 -12.10
N ASP A 222 -28.15 -6.18 -11.80
CA ASP A 222 -29.06 -5.15 -12.32
C ASP A 222 -29.13 -3.87 -11.46
N VAL A 223 -28.22 -3.72 -10.48
CA VAL A 223 -28.00 -2.48 -9.69
C VAL A 223 -26.55 -2.03 -9.84
#